data_AF-A0A485A7F5-F1
#
_entry.id   AF-A0A485A7F5-F1
#
_cell.length_a   1.000
_cell.length_b   1.000
_cell.length_c   1.000
_cell.angle_alpha   90.00
_cell.angle_beta   90.00
_cell.angle_gamma   90.00
#
_symmetry.space_group_name_H-M   'P 1'
#
loop_
_entity.id
_entity.type
_entity.pdbx_description
1 polymer ?
#
loop_
_entity_poly.entity_id
_entity_poly.type
_entity_poly.pdbx_seq_one_letter_code
_entity_poly.pdbx_strand_id
1 'polypeptide(L)'
;MMTTVNNERTTADLIRAAVSGWLGTALEFMDFQLYSLGAALVFHEIFFPEQSAAMALILAMGTYGAGYIARIVGAFIFGRMGDKIGRKRVLFITITMMGICTTLIGVLPTYAQVGIFAPVLLVTLRIIQGLGAGAEISGAGTMLAEYAPKGKRGIISSLVAMGTNCGTLSATAIWAIMFFLLDREELVAWGWRIPFLASAVVMIFAIWLRLNLKESPVFEQVNEGSELKTGAADREATFGAMLKSKSFWLATGLTLWSGG
;
A
#
# COMPACT_ATOMS: atom_id res chain seq x y z
N MET A 1 14.24 44.31 -5.02
CA MET A 1 14.67 43.35 -6.06
C MET A 1 14.28 41.96 -5.55
N MET A 2 13.12 41.44 -5.99
CA MET A 2 12.60 40.14 -5.57
C MET A 2 13.40 39.05 -6.29
N THR A 3 14.22 38.30 -5.55
CA THR A 3 14.83 37.07 -6.04
C THR A 3 13.72 36.02 -6.19
N THR A 4 13.21 35.85 -7.41
CA THR A 4 12.38 34.70 -7.76
C THR A 4 13.22 33.45 -7.66
N VAL A 5 13.06 32.69 -6.58
CA VAL A 5 13.65 31.35 -6.45
C VAL A 5 12.96 30.49 -7.51
N ASN A 6 13.62 30.31 -8.65
CA ASN A 6 13.16 29.45 -9.71
C ASN A 6 13.38 28.00 -9.22
N ASN A 7 12.38 27.41 -8.59
CA ASN A 7 12.39 25.99 -8.20
C ASN A 7 12.15 25.12 -9.45
N GLU A 8 13.01 25.27 -10.47
CA GLU A 8 12.97 24.45 -11.69
C GLU A 8 13.43 23.04 -11.32
N ARG A 9 12.45 22.16 -11.08
CA ARG A 9 12.69 20.78 -10.70
C ARG A 9 13.45 20.05 -11.81
N THR A 10 14.54 19.41 -11.43
CA THR A 10 15.42 18.69 -12.36
C THR A 10 14.75 17.44 -12.91
N THR A 11 15.15 17.00 -14.11
CA THR A 11 14.73 15.73 -14.71
C THR A 11 14.93 14.54 -13.77
N ALA A 12 15.95 14.58 -12.91
CA ALA A 12 16.22 13.55 -11.91
C ALA A 12 15.11 13.44 -10.84
N ASP A 13 14.55 14.56 -10.38
CA ASP A 13 13.44 14.56 -9.42
C ASP A 13 12.16 14.01 -10.05
N LEU A 14 11.93 14.29 -11.34
CA LEU A 14 10.83 13.72 -12.11
C LEU A 14 10.95 12.19 -12.25
N ILE A 15 12.14 11.69 -12.61
CA ILE A 15 12.40 10.26 -12.75
C ILE A 15 12.18 9.55 -11.41
N ARG A 16 12.65 10.13 -10.30
CA ARG A 16 12.44 9.56 -8.96
C ARG A 16 10.95 9.51 -8.59
N ALA A 17 10.20 10.59 -8.84
CA ALA A 17 8.75 10.60 -8.64
C ALA A 17 8.06 9.52 -9.50
N ALA A 18 8.46 9.41 -10.77
CA ALA A 18 7.88 8.47 -11.73
C ALA A 18 8.11 7.02 -11.34
N VAL A 19 9.37 6.66 -11.01
CA VAL A 19 9.73 5.33 -10.52
C VAL A 19 9.01 5.02 -9.22
N SER A 20 8.87 6.00 -8.32
CA SER A 20 8.12 5.80 -7.08
C SER A 20 6.63 5.58 -7.27
N GLY A 21 5.99 6.31 -8.19
CA GLY A 21 4.58 6.12 -8.52
C GLY A 21 4.33 4.79 -9.23
N TRP A 22 5.19 4.44 -10.20
CA TRP A 22 5.13 3.16 -10.90
C TRP A 22 5.33 1.98 -9.94
N LEU A 23 6.38 2.00 -9.12
CA LEU A 23 6.64 0.94 -8.15
C LEU A 23 5.51 0.82 -7.15
N GLY A 24 5.08 1.90 -6.49
CA GLY A 24 3.99 1.86 -5.51
C GLY A 24 2.73 1.19 -6.07
N THR A 25 2.36 1.55 -7.31
CA THR A 25 1.22 0.95 -8.01
C THR A 25 1.48 -0.51 -8.38
N ALA A 26 2.69 -0.85 -8.81
CA ALA A 26 3.06 -2.24 -9.08
C ALA A 26 2.95 -3.11 -7.83
N LEU A 27 3.35 -2.62 -6.66
CA LEU A 27 3.26 -3.39 -5.42
C LEU A 27 1.83 -3.57 -4.96
N GLU A 28 1.03 -2.50 -5.03
CA GLU A 28 -0.40 -2.58 -4.78
C GLU A 28 -1.04 -3.69 -5.62
N PHE A 29 -0.87 -3.64 -6.95
CA PHE A 29 -1.49 -4.63 -7.83
C PHE A 29 -0.86 -6.01 -7.73
N MET A 30 0.42 -6.11 -7.39
CA MET A 30 1.04 -7.40 -7.06
C MET A 30 0.33 -8.03 -5.85
N ASP A 31 0.14 -7.29 -4.75
CA ASP A 31 -0.52 -7.80 -3.56
C ASP A 31 -1.98 -8.19 -3.79
N PHE A 32 -2.73 -7.37 -4.54
CA PHE A 32 -4.11 -7.70 -4.94
C PHE A 32 -4.16 -8.96 -5.79
N GLN A 33 -3.28 -9.07 -6.79
CA GLN A 33 -3.27 -10.22 -7.66
C GLN A 33 -2.78 -11.49 -6.96
N LEU A 34 -1.81 -11.38 -6.05
CA LEU A 34 -1.36 -12.49 -5.21
C LEU A 34 -2.51 -13.06 -4.40
N TYR A 35 -3.31 -12.20 -3.76
CA TYR A 35 -4.51 -12.63 -3.05
C TYR A 35 -5.55 -13.22 -3.99
N SER A 36 -5.86 -12.57 -5.11
CA SER A 36 -6.87 -13.02 -6.07
C SER A 36 -6.60 -14.45 -6.55
N LEU A 37 -5.37 -14.71 -6.99
CA LEU A 37 -4.94 -16.04 -7.42
C LEU A 37 -4.92 -17.02 -6.24
N GLY A 38 -4.39 -16.62 -5.08
CA GLY A 38 -4.42 -17.47 -3.88
C GLY A 38 -5.83 -17.86 -3.47
N ALA A 39 -6.78 -16.92 -3.55
CA ALA A 39 -8.18 -17.16 -3.24
C ALA A 39 -8.85 -18.10 -4.22
N ALA A 40 -8.55 -17.97 -5.51
CA ALA A 40 -9.07 -18.86 -6.55
C ALA A 40 -8.48 -20.27 -6.46
N LEU A 41 -7.21 -20.39 -6.05
CA LEU A 41 -6.45 -21.63 -6.22
C LEU A 41 -6.29 -22.44 -4.94
N VAL A 42 -6.16 -21.79 -3.76
CA VAL A 42 -5.80 -22.49 -2.50
C VAL A 42 -6.60 -22.05 -1.27
N PHE A 43 -7.01 -20.78 -1.13
CA PHE A 43 -7.60 -20.31 0.14
C PHE A 43 -8.98 -20.86 0.43
N HIS A 44 -9.74 -21.24 -0.59
CA HIS A 44 -11.04 -21.87 -0.41
C HIS A 44 -10.92 -23.16 0.42
N GLU A 45 -9.86 -23.95 0.22
CA GLU A 45 -9.59 -25.18 1.00
C GLU A 45 -8.97 -24.88 2.37
N ILE A 46 -8.12 -23.85 2.46
CA ILE A 46 -7.35 -23.55 3.67
C ILE A 46 -8.18 -22.84 4.74
N PHE A 47 -9.05 -21.92 4.33
CA PHE A 47 -9.78 -21.01 5.22
C PHE A 47 -11.27 -21.28 5.30
N PHE A 48 -11.84 -22.01 4.33
CA PHE A 48 -13.29 -22.31 4.28
C PHE A 48 -13.61 -23.81 4.05
N PRO A 49 -12.91 -24.77 4.71
CA PRO A 49 -13.06 -26.19 4.41
C PRO A 49 -14.41 -26.80 4.79
N GLU A 50 -15.16 -26.20 5.72
CA GLU A 50 -16.49 -26.70 6.14
C GLU A 50 -17.61 -26.40 5.14
N GLN A 51 -17.31 -25.62 4.10
CA GLN A 51 -18.29 -25.20 3.11
C GLN A 51 -18.23 -26.08 1.86
N SER A 52 -19.32 -26.11 1.10
CA SER A 52 -19.28 -26.70 -0.24
C SER A 52 -18.22 -26.00 -1.10
N ALA A 53 -17.57 -26.71 -2.02
CA ALA A 53 -16.49 -26.15 -2.84
C ALA A 53 -16.89 -24.83 -3.54
N ALA A 54 -18.12 -24.75 -4.05
CA ALA A 54 -18.65 -23.53 -4.64
C ALA A 54 -18.77 -22.38 -3.62
N MET A 55 -19.29 -22.65 -2.43
CA MET A 55 -19.44 -21.64 -1.38
C MET A 55 -18.09 -21.20 -0.81
N ALA A 56 -17.14 -22.12 -0.63
CA ALA A 56 -15.78 -21.82 -0.19
C ALA A 56 -15.08 -20.85 -1.14
N LEU A 57 -15.21 -21.06 -2.46
CA LEU A 57 -14.69 -20.15 -3.48
C LEU A 57 -15.40 -18.80 -3.44
N ILE A 58 -16.73 -18.77 -3.31
CA ILE A 58 -17.52 -17.53 -3.18
C ILE A 58 -17.06 -16.73 -1.95
N LEU A 59 -16.79 -17.38 -0.82
CA LEU A 59 -16.32 -16.69 0.40
C LEU A 59 -14.88 -16.18 0.26
N ALA A 60 -13.99 -16.95 -0.36
CA ALA A 60 -12.60 -16.53 -0.62
C ALA A 60 -12.55 -15.32 -1.58
N MET A 61 -13.34 -15.36 -2.67
CA MET A 61 -13.53 -14.25 -3.61
C MET A 61 -14.34 -13.09 -2.99
N GLY A 62 -15.30 -13.38 -2.12
CA GLY A 62 -16.07 -12.39 -1.38
C GLY A 62 -15.17 -11.58 -0.45
N THR A 63 -14.19 -12.24 0.16
CA THR A 63 -13.15 -11.58 0.96
C THR A 63 -12.25 -10.68 0.09
N TYR A 64 -11.95 -11.10 -1.14
CA TYR A 64 -11.28 -10.23 -2.12
C TYR A 64 -12.11 -8.98 -2.41
N GLY A 65 -13.41 -9.16 -2.69
CA GLY A 65 -14.38 -8.10 -2.95
C GLY A 65 -14.57 -7.13 -1.77
N ALA A 66 -14.59 -7.63 -0.53
CA ALA A 66 -14.65 -6.82 0.68
C ALA A 66 -13.47 -5.83 0.76
N GLY A 67 -12.27 -6.26 0.34
CA GLY A 67 -11.10 -5.38 0.22
C GLY A 67 -11.31 -4.24 -0.79
N TYR A 68 -12.00 -4.49 -1.91
CA TYR A 68 -12.35 -3.42 -2.87
C TYR A 68 -13.38 -2.44 -2.33
N ILE A 69 -14.35 -2.90 -1.54
CA ILE A 69 -15.29 -2.01 -0.87
C ILE A 69 -14.55 -1.14 0.15
N ALA A 70 -13.69 -1.75 0.95
CA ALA A 70 -12.84 -1.04 1.92
C ALA A 70 -11.95 0.01 1.23
N ARG A 71 -11.49 -0.24 0.01
CA ARG A 71 -10.73 0.72 -0.80
C ARG A 71 -11.46 2.03 -1.06
N ILE A 72 -12.78 2.00 -1.26
CA ILE A 72 -13.60 3.21 -1.44
C ILE A 72 -13.57 4.04 -0.16
N VAL A 73 -13.77 3.39 0.99
CA VAL A 73 -13.72 4.03 2.31
C VAL A 73 -12.32 4.60 2.58
N GLY A 74 -11.29 3.82 2.24
CA GLY A 74 -9.90 4.23 2.32
C GLY A 74 -9.59 5.47 1.49
N ALA A 75 -10.08 5.54 0.25
CA ALA A 75 -9.90 6.68 -0.64
C ALA A 75 -10.45 7.97 -0.01
N PHE A 76 -11.61 7.89 0.64
CA PHE A 76 -12.19 9.02 1.36
C PHE A 76 -11.35 9.44 2.59
N ILE A 77 -10.94 8.48 3.42
CA ILE A 77 -10.18 8.74 4.66
C ILE A 77 -8.78 9.28 4.33
N PHE A 78 -8.00 8.51 3.59
CA PHE A 78 -6.62 8.81 3.27
C PHE A 78 -6.49 9.94 2.24
N GLY A 79 -7.49 10.12 1.36
CA GLY A 79 -7.55 11.28 0.45
C GLY A 79 -7.66 12.60 1.22
N ARG A 80 -8.62 12.72 2.14
CA ARG A 80 -8.77 13.91 2.99
C ARG A 80 -7.57 14.13 3.90
N MET A 81 -6.94 13.04 4.36
CA MET A 81 -5.72 13.12 5.15
C MET A 81 -4.56 13.65 4.29
N GLY A 82 -4.47 13.26 3.03
CA GLY A 82 -3.43 13.70 2.10
C GLY A 82 -3.41 15.22 1.91
N ASP A 83 -4.59 15.82 1.85
CA ASP A 83 -4.74 17.28 1.75
C ASP A 83 -4.37 18.02 3.05
N LYS A 84 -4.39 17.34 4.22
CA LYS A 84 -4.10 17.95 5.54
C LYS A 84 -2.66 17.78 6.01
N ILE A 85 -2.10 16.57 5.88
CA ILE A 85 -0.79 16.23 6.49
C ILE A 85 0.33 16.01 5.48
N GLY A 86 0.02 16.05 4.18
CA GLY A 86 0.97 15.86 3.09
C GLY A 86 0.78 14.53 2.36
N ARG A 87 0.82 14.58 1.02
CA ARG A 87 0.64 13.40 0.15
C ARG A 87 1.74 12.36 0.36
N LYS A 88 2.99 12.77 0.55
CA LYS A 88 4.10 11.84 0.81
C LYS A 88 3.86 11.02 2.07
N ARG A 89 3.44 11.68 3.16
CA ARG A 89 3.19 11.02 4.45
C ARG A 89 2.06 10.00 4.36
N VAL A 90 0.96 10.36 3.71
CA VAL A 90 -0.15 9.42 3.53
C VAL A 90 0.29 8.20 2.73
N LEU A 91 1.00 8.40 1.62
CA LEU A 91 1.47 7.32 0.77
C LEU A 91 2.49 6.40 1.47
N PHE A 92 3.22 6.91 2.47
CA PHE A 92 4.04 6.08 3.34
C PHE A 92 3.20 5.24 4.31
N ILE A 93 2.15 5.82 4.91
CA ILE A 93 1.26 5.11 5.84
C ILE A 93 0.53 3.98 5.12
N THR A 94 -0.03 4.28 3.95
CA THR A 94 -0.83 3.33 3.17
C THR A 94 0.00 2.16 2.66
N ILE A 95 1.17 2.42 2.06
CA ILE A 95 2.05 1.35 1.56
C ILE A 95 2.57 0.43 2.69
N THR A 96 2.87 1.02 3.85
CA THR A 96 3.32 0.25 5.03
C THR A 96 2.19 -0.59 5.59
N MET A 97 1.01 -0.01 5.75
CA MET A 97 -0.18 -0.73 6.24
C MET A 97 -0.54 -1.90 5.31
N MET A 98 -0.50 -1.67 4.00
CA MET A 98 -0.75 -2.72 3.00
C MET A 98 0.28 -3.84 3.09
N GLY A 99 1.57 -3.53 3.05
CA GLY A 99 2.62 -4.54 3.07
C GLY A 99 2.66 -5.35 4.37
N ILE A 100 2.37 -4.72 5.52
CA ILE A 100 2.22 -5.42 6.81
C ILE A 100 1.05 -6.41 6.73
N CYS A 101 -0.11 -5.98 6.22
CA CYS A 101 -1.26 -6.87 6.10
C CYS A 101 -0.98 -8.03 5.15
N THR A 102 -0.37 -7.78 3.99
CA THR A 102 0.01 -8.83 3.03
C THR A 102 0.99 -9.81 3.65
N THR A 103 1.99 -9.32 4.39
CA THR A 103 2.95 -10.19 5.11
C THR A 103 2.26 -11.02 6.19
N LEU A 104 1.34 -10.43 6.94
CA LEU A 104 0.58 -11.11 8.00
C LEU A 104 -0.33 -12.22 7.46
N ILE A 105 -0.82 -12.11 6.23
CA ILE A 105 -1.54 -13.22 5.57
C ILE A 105 -0.65 -14.46 5.46
N GLY A 106 0.65 -14.29 5.16
CA GLY A 106 1.60 -15.42 5.05
C GLY A 106 1.82 -16.19 6.35
N VAL A 107 1.62 -15.56 7.51
CA VAL A 107 1.76 -16.22 8.83
C VAL A 107 0.42 -16.63 9.45
N LEU A 108 -0.69 -16.44 8.74
CA LEU A 108 -2.02 -16.68 9.29
C LEU A 108 -2.22 -18.18 9.62
N PRO A 109 -2.80 -18.54 10.77
CA PRO A 109 -3.12 -19.93 11.07
C PRO A 109 -4.22 -20.45 10.14
N THR A 110 -4.21 -21.74 9.80
CA THR A 110 -5.24 -22.34 8.92
C THR A 110 -6.51 -22.65 9.70
N TYR A 111 -7.61 -22.93 8.98
CA TYR A 111 -8.85 -23.35 9.62
C TYR A 111 -8.68 -24.61 10.49
N ALA A 112 -7.83 -25.55 10.06
CA ALA A 112 -7.51 -26.73 10.85
C ALA A 112 -6.84 -26.43 12.20
N GLN A 113 -6.20 -25.26 12.35
CA GLN A 113 -5.48 -24.88 13.57
C GLN A 113 -6.34 -24.08 14.55
N VAL A 114 -7.19 -23.17 14.05
CA VAL A 114 -7.95 -22.22 14.89
C VAL A 114 -9.43 -22.08 14.51
N GLY A 115 -9.93 -22.91 13.60
CA GLY A 115 -11.32 -22.89 13.12
C GLY A 115 -11.70 -21.54 12.49
N ILE A 116 -12.91 -21.07 12.82
CA ILE A 116 -13.52 -19.86 12.26
C ILE A 116 -12.68 -18.58 12.42
N PHE A 117 -11.75 -18.54 13.38
CA PHE A 117 -10.86 -17.39 13.54
C PHE A 117 -9.94 -17.19 12.32
N ALA A 118 -9.58 -18.25 11.59
CA ALA A 118 -8.72 -18.16 10.42
C ALA A 118 -9.32 -17.28 9.30
N PRO A 119 -10.55 -17.55 8.79
CA PRO A 119 -11.17 -16.68 7.80
C PRO A 119 -11.54 -15.29 8.35
N VAL A 120 -11.88 -15.15 9.65
CA VAL A 120 -12.15 -13.83 10.25
C VAL A 120 -10.92 -12.93 10.24
N LEU A 121 -9.76 -13.47 10.62
CA LEU A 121 -8.48 -12.76 10.55
C LEU A 121 -8.11 -12.42 9.11
N LEU A 122 -8.29 -13.36 8.17
CA LEU A 122 -8.05 -13.12 6.75
C LEU A 122 -8.88 -11.95 6.22
N VAL A 123 -10.19 -11.94 6.50
CA VAL A 123 -11.10 -10.85 6.12
C VAL A 123 -10.69 -9.53 6.76
N THR A 124 -10.31 -9.55 8.04
CA THR A 124 -9.86 -8.36 8.77
C THR A 124 -8.62 -7.75 8.12
N LEU A 125 -7.58 -8.55 7.86
CA LEU A 125 -6.39 -8.09 7.17
C LEU A 125 -6.71 -7.54 5.78
N ARG A 126 -7.64 -8.17 5.05
CA ARG A 126 -8.05 -7.71 3.72
C ARG A 126 -8.81 -6.40 3.73
N ILE A 127 -9.64 -6.15 4.74
CA ILE A 127 -10.32 -4.86 4.91
C ILE A 127 -9.28 -3.78 5.22
N ILE A 128 -8.36 -4.03 6.18
CA ILE A 128 -7.32 -3.07 6.55
C ILE A 128 -6.40 -2.76 5.35
N GLN A 129 -5.97 -3.78 4.63
CA GLN A 129 -5.18 -3.62 3.40
C GLN A 129 -5.94 -2.82 2.34
N GLY A 130 -7.23 -3.13 2.14
CA GLY A 130 -8.11 -2.42 1.21
C GLY A 130 -8.21 -0.93 1.53
N LEU A 131 -8.37 -0.56 2.81
CA LEU A 131 -8.36 0.83 3.25
C LEU A 131 -7.08 1.57 2.81
N GLY A 132 -5.91 0.92 2.90
CA GLY A 132 -4.64 1.51 2.50
C GLY A 132 -4.56 1.78 1.00
N ALA A 133 -5.03 0.83 0.19
CA ALA A 133 -5.00 0.93 -1.26
C ALA A 133 -5.84 2.08 -1.83
N GLY A 134 -6.80 2.60 -1.06
CA GLY A 134 -7.74 3.61 -1.51
C GLY A 134 -7.10 4.91 -2.01
N ALA A 135 -5.99 5.33 -1.42
CA ALA A 135 -5.34 6.60 -1.75
C ALA A 135 -4.06 6.48 -2.57
N GLU A 136 -3.56 5.26 -2.83
CA GLU A 136 -2.28 5.04 -3.51
C GLU A 136 -2.30 5.56 -4.95
N ILE A 137 -3.17 5.01 -5.81
CA ILE A 137 -3.21 5.37 -7.24
C ILE A 137 -3.52 6.86 -7.44
N SER A 138 -4.53 7.38 -6.75
CA SER A 138 -4.92 8.79 -6.87
C SER A 138 -3.85 9.72 -6.32
N GLY A 139 -3.23 9.38 -5.19
CA GLY A 139 -2.15 10.16 -4.59
C GLY A 139 -0.89 10.18 -5.45
N ALA A 140 -0.47 9.02 -5.97
CA ALA A 140 0.68 8.87 -6.85
C ALA A 140 0.47 9.58 -8.19
N GLY A 141 -0.71 9.43 -8.81
CA GLY A 141 -1.06 10.09 -10.06
C GLY A 141 -1.05 11.62 -9.95
N THR A 142 -1.64 12.18 -8.89
CA THR A 142 -1.62 13.63 -8.66
C THR A 142 -0.20 14.13 -8.40
N MET A 143 0.56 13.43 -7.55
CA MET A 143 1.97 13.78 -7.30
C MET A 143 2.77 13.79 -8.61
N LEU A 144 2.56 12.81 -9.49
CA LEU A 144 3.25 12.78 -10.77
C LEU A 144 2.84 13.90 -11.72
N ALA A 145 1.54 14.21 -11.78
CA ALA A 145 1.02 15.30 -12.59
C ALA A 145 1.52 16.68 -12.13
N GLU A 146 1.76 16.84 -10.83
CA GLU A 146 2.35 18.04 -10.22
C GLU A 146 3.85 18.19 -10.55
N TYR A 147 4.58 17.09 -10.66
CA TYR A 147 5.99 17.11 -11.08
C TYR A 147 6.15 17.26 -12.60
N ALA A 148 5.14 16.85 -13.39
CA ALA A 148 5.25 16.78 -14.84
C ALA A 148 5.27 18.17 -15.53
N PRO A 149 6.15 18.37 -16.54
CA PRO A 149 6.16 19.57 -17.37
C PRO A 149 4.81 19.82 -18.07
N LYS A 150 4.50 21.09 -18.33
CA LYS A 150 3.31 21.47 -19.10
C LYS A 150 3.28 20.71 -20.43
N GLY A 151 2.14 20.09 -20.76
CA GLY A 151 1.95 19.29 -21.98
C GLY A 151 2.40 17.82 -21.91
N LYS A 152 3.15 17.39 -20.87
CA LYS A 152 3.62 15.99 -20.73
C LYS A 152 2.95 15.20 -19.60
N ARG A 153 1.97 15.81 -18.92
CA ARG A 153 1.27 15.22 -17.76
C ARG A 153 0.66 13.85 -18.06
N GLY A 154 0.06 13.67 -19.25
CA GLY A 154 -0.55 12.40 -19.65
C GLY A 154 0.44 11.25 -19.78
N ILE A 155 1.54 11.47 -20.52
CA ILE A 155 2.59 10.45 -20.74
C ILE A 155 3.32 10.11 -19.44
N ILE A 156 3.55 11.10 -18.59
CA ILE A 156 4.23 10.85 -17.31
C ILE A 156 3.28 10.11 -16.37
N SER A 157 2.01 10.51 -16.27
CA SER A 157 1.02 9.83 -15.44
C SER A 157 0.71 8.41 -15.91
N SER A 158 0.87 8.09 -17.21
CA SER A 158 0.68 6.71 -17.69
C SER A 158 1.73 5.74 -17.15
N LEU A 159 2.86 6.23 -16.63
CA LEU A 159 3.82 5.40 -15.91
C LEU A 159 3.16 4.76 -14.67
N VAL A 160 2.26 5.44 -13.98
CA VAL A 160 1.51 4.85 -12.86
C VAL A 160 0.67 3.66 -13.35
N ALA A 161 -0.02 3.81 -14.48
CA ALA A 161 -0.84 2.75 -15.08
C ALA A 161 -0.03 1.55 -15.58
N MET A 162 1.22 1.75 -16.02
CA MET A 162 2.10 0.61 -16.32
C MET A 162 2.41 -0.21 -15.06
N GLY A 163 2.44 0.42 -13.88
CA GLY A 163 2.67 -0.26 -12.61
C GLY A 163 1.64 -1.36 -12.37
N THR A 164 0.36 -1.09 -12.62
CA THR A 164 -0.73 -2.07 -12.51
C THR A 164 -0.44 -3.37 -13.24
N ASN A 165 -0.03 -3.29 -14.51
CA ASN A 165 0.25 -4.48 -15.31
C ASN A 165 1.51 -5.20 -14.84
N CYS A 166 2.56 -4.46 -14.49
CA CYS A 166 3.80 -5.04 -13.98
C CYS A 166 3.58 -5.79 -12.66
N GLY A 167 2.79 -5.23 -11.74
CA GLY A 167 2.40 -5.89 -10.49
C GLY A 167 1.62 -7.18 -10.73
N THR A 168 0.59 -7.10 -11.57
CA THR A 168 -0.28 -8.24 -11.93
C THR A 168 0.52 -9.36 -12.58
N LEU A 169 1.41 -9.04 -13.53
CA LEU A 169 2.28 -10.02 -14.18
C LEU A 169 3.27 -10.63 -13.19
N SER A 170 3.84 -9.84 -12.28
CA SER A 170 4.79 -10.32 -11.27
C SER A 170 4.11 -11.33 -10.33
N ALA A 171 2.92 -11.01 -9.82
CA ALA A 171 2.14 -11.92 -8.98
C ALA A 171 1.78 -13.21 -9.71
N THR A 172 1.37 -13.10 -10.99
CA THR A 172 1.05 -14.26 -11.83
C THR A 172 2.28 -15.13 -12.06
N ALA A 173 3.45 -14.52 -12.32
CA ALA A 173 4.72 -15.24 -12.48
C ALA A 173 5.14 -15.94 -11.18
N ILE A 174 4.98 -15.29 -10.02
CA ILE A 174 5.27 -15.91 -8.71
C ILE A 174 4.42 -17.17 -8.53
N TRP A 175 3.10 -17.08 -8.73
CA TRP A 175 2.22 -18.24 -8.65
C TRP A 175 2.61 -19.32 -9.67
N ALA A 176 2.88 -18.96 -10.93
CA ALA A 176 3.29 -19.90 -11.97
C ALA A 176 4.58 -20.66 -11.59
N ILE A 177 5.57 -19.96 -11.03
CA ILE A 177 6.80 -20.58 -10.52
C ILE A 177 6.49 -21.57 -9.39
N MET A 178 5.60 -21.21 -8.47
CA MET A 178 5.22 -22.12 -7.39
C MET A 178 4.50 -23.38 -7.89
N PHE A 179 3.59 -23.24 -8.86
CA PHE A 179 2.92 -24.38 -9.48
C PHE A 179 3.88 -25.27 -10.28
N PHE A 180 4.98 -24.72 -10.78
CA PHE A 180 6.01 -25.49 -11.46
C PHE A 180 6.93 -26.24 -10.48
N LEU A 181 7.16 -25.68 -9.28
CA LEU A 181 8.11 -26.20 -8.30
C LEU A 181 7.49 -27.11 -7.25
N LEU A 182 6.20 -26.95 -6.94
CA LEU A 182 5.54 -27.64 -5.83
C LEU A 182 4.34 -28.44 -6.30
N ASP A 183 4.13 -29.58 -5.68
CA ASP A 183 2.91 -30.35 -5.85
C ASP A 183 1.73 -29.69 -5.11
N ARG A 184 0.50 -30.05 -5.50
CA ARG A 184 -0.73 -29.46 -4.94
C ARG A 184 -0.80 -29.58 -3.42
N GLU A 185 -0.39 -30.72 -2.88
CA GLU A 185 -0.41 -30.97 -1.43
C GLU A 185 0.55 -30.05 -0.69
N GLU A 186 1.76 -29.86 -1.21
CA GLU A 186 2.75 -28.93 -0.65
C GLU A 186 2.29 -27.48 -0.74
N LEU A 187 1.69 -27.11 -1.87
CA LEU A 187 1.17 -25.78 -2.11
C LEU A 187 0.10 -25.39 -1.09
N VAL A 188 -0.83 -26.30 -0.78
CA VAL A 188 -1.90 -26.11 0.21
C VAL A 188 -1.36 -26.19 1.65
N ALA A 189 -0.40 -27.07 1.91
CA ALA A 189 0.16 -27.26 3.24
C ALA A 189 0.98 -26.04 3.72
N TRP A 190 1.88 -25.53 2.88
CA TRP A 190 2.81 -24.46 3.30
C TRP A 190 3.22 -23.51 2.15
N GLY A 191 3.24 -24.00 0.90
CA GLY A 191 3.76 -23.25 -0.24
C GLY A 191 3.08 -21.90 -0.40
N TRP A 192 1.75 -21.85 -0.27
CA TRP A 192 0.94 -20.63 -0.37
C TRP A 192 1.43 -19.47 0.50
N ARG A 193 2.17 -19.72 1.58
CA ARG A 193 2.69 -18.69 2.48
C ARG A 193 3.82 -17.87 1.85
N ILE A 194 4.61 -18.48 0.96
CA ILE A 194 5.85 -17.90 0.42
C ILE A 194 5.63 -16.54 -0.26
N PRO A 195 4.66 -16.36 -1.18
CA PRO A 195 4.47 -15.07 -1.87
C PRO A 195 4.11 -13.94 -0.92
N PHE A 196 3.30 -14.25 0.09
CA PHE A 196 2.86 -13.29 1.08
C PHE A 196 4.01 -12.90 2.01
N LEU A 197 4.86 -13.85 2.42
CA LEU A 197 6.07 -13.54 3.19
C LEU A 197 7.11 -12.77 2.37
N ALA A 198 7.28 -13.13 1.09
CA ALA A 198 8.17 -12.43 0.16
C ALA A 198 7.74 -10.97 -0.05
N SER A 199 6.44 -10.66 0.10
CA SER A 199 5.94 -9.28 0.05
C SER A 199 6.58 -8.37 1.11
N ALA A 200 7.14 -8.92 2.21
CA ALA A 200 7.86 -8.13 3.21
C ALA A 200 9.10 -7.45 2.61
N VAL A 201 9.87 -8.19 1.80
CA VAL A 201 11.07 -7.65 1.11
C VAL A 201 10.65 -6.52 0.16
N VAL A 202 9.55 -6.77 -0.56
CA VAL A 202 9.00 -5.85 -1.54
C VAL A 202 8.47 -4.57 -0.86
N MET A 203 7.77 -4.70 0.27
CA MET A 203 7.34 -3.61 1.13
C MET A 203 8.54 -2.79 1.65
N ILE A 204 9.58 -3.43 2.17
CA ILE A 204 10.79 -2.73 2.67
C ILE A 204 11.43 -1.91 1.55
N PHE A 205 11.54 -2.48 0.35
CA PHE A 205 12.06 -1.78 -0.82
C PHE A 205 11.19 -0.57 -1.20
N ALA A 206 9.86 -0.73 -1.16
CA ALA A 206 8.91 0.35 -1.41
C ALA A 206 9.06 1.51 -0.42
N ILE A 207 9.12 1.16 0.87
CA ILE A 207 9.28 2.09 1.98
C ILE A 207 10.59 2.86 1.80
N TRP A 208 11.69 2.16 1.53
CA TRP A 208 12.99 2.79 1.29
C TRP A 208 12.92 3.78 0.13
N LEU A 209 12.25 3.43 -0.96
CA LEU A 209 12.10 4.31 -2.10
C LEU A 209 11.21 5.52 -1.79
N ARG A 210 10.16 5.34 -0.96
CA ARG A 210 9.27 6.41 -0.49
C ARG A 210 9.98 7.41 0.42
N LEU A 211 10.87 6.94 1.29
CA LEU A 211 11.65 7.79 2.18
C LEU A 211 12.55 8.76 1.39
N ASN A 212 13.12 8.28 0.28
CA ASN A 212 14.00 9.03 -0.60
C ASN A 212 13.28 9.98 -1.59
N LEU A 213 11.94 10.07 -1.54
CA LEU A 213 11.17 10.99 -2.36
C LEU A 213 11.11 12.41 -1.73
N LYS A 214 11.22 13.47 -2.53
CA LYS A 214 10.91 14.85 -2.05
C LYS A 214 9.39 15.05 -1.95
N GLU A 215 8.93 16.04 -1.18
CA GLU A 215 7.51 16.40 -1.06
C GLU A 215 6.97 17.06 -2.35
N SER A 216 5.63 17.07 -2.49
CA SER A 216 4.98 17.74 -3.62
C SER A 216 5.26 19.25 -3.59
N PRO A 217 5.54 19.89 -4.75
CA PRO A 217 5.87 21.32 -4.81
C PRO A 217 4.70 22.20 -4.38
N VAL A 218 3.48 21.73 -4.60
CA VAL A 218 2.26 22.43 -4.20
C VAL A 218 2.11 22.39 -2.69
N PHE A 219 2.51 21.31 -2.04
CA PHE A 219 2.47 21.19 -0.58
C PHE A 219 3.58 22.00 0.10
N GLU A 220 4.77 22.07 -0.51
CA GLU A 220 5.85 22.96 -0.05
C GLU A 220 5.44 24.44 -0.11
N GLN A 221 4.81 24.88 -1.20
CA GLN A 221 4.36 26.28 -1.37
C GLN A 221 3.22 26.68 -0.41
N VAL A 222 2.32 25.75 -0.08
CA VAL A 222 1.24 26.00 0.90
C VAL A 222 1.81 26.10 2.33
N ASN A 223 2.86 25.34 2.66
CA ASN A 223 3.55 25.46 3.94
C ASN A 223 4.41 26.72 4.04
N GLU A 224 5.10 27.15 2.97
CA GLU A 224 5.85 28.41 2.94
C GLU A 224 4.95 29.63 3.20
N GLY A 225 3.68 29.60 2.77
CA GLY A 225 2.68 30.62 3.11
C GLY A 225 2.24 30.63 4.60
N SER A 226 2.50 29.54 5.33
CA SER A 226 2.24 29.40 6.78
C SER A 226 3.49 29.58 7.64
N GLU A 227 4.69 29.55 7.03
CA GLU A 227 5.99 29.65 7.71
C GLU A 227 6.34 31.07 8.20
N LEU A 228 5.51 32.07 7.96
CA LEU A 228 5.61 33.36 8.66
C LEU A 228 5.19 33.29 10.14
N LYS A 229 4.84 32.11 10.70
CA LYS A 229 4.48 31.99 12.12
C LYS A 229 5.18 30.92 12.97
N THR A 230 6.01 30.03 12.44
CA THR A 230 6.74 29.09 13.32
C THR A 230 8.15 28.83 12.79
N GLY A 231 9.06 29.75 13.11
CA GLY A 231 10.47 29.55 12.86
C GLY A 231 11.04 28.42 13.71
N ALA A 232 11.95 27.67 13.08
CA ALA A 232 12.93 26.77 13.71
C ALA A 232 12.37 25.55 14.48
N ALA A 233 12.04 24.48 13.74
CA ALA A 233 12.19 23.12 14.25
C ALA A 233 12.79 22.24 13.15
N ASP A 234 14.12 22.24 13.14
CA ASP A 234 15.01 21.61 12.19
C ASP A 234 14.94 20.07 12.23
N ARG A 235 15.17 19.49 11.05
CA ARG A 235 15.97 18.27 10.77
C ARG A 235 16.15 17.25 11.90
N GLU A 236 15.33 16.19 11.88
CA GLU A 236 15.72 14.77 12.02
C GLU A 236 14.45 13.91 12.13
N ALA A 237 13.89 13.50 11.00
CA ALA A 237 12.76 12.58 10.99
C ALA A 237 13.25 11.12 11.08
N THR A 238 13.80 10.75 12.24
CA THR A 238 14.20 9.37 12.56
C THR A 238 12.97 8.52 12.91
N PHE A 239 12.95 7.26 12.49
CA PHE A 239 11.90 6.24 12.76
C PHE A 239 11.31 6.31 14.18
N GLY A 240 12.17 6.52 15.20
CA GLY A 240 11.76 6.63 16.61
C GLY A 240 11.04 7.94 16.99
N ALA A 241 11.32 9.06 16.32
CA ALA A 241 10.59 10.31 16.51
C ALA A 241 9.20 10.26 15.87
N MET A 242 9.06 9.48 14.79
CA MET A 242 7.81 9.32 14.05
C MET A 242 6.78 8.48 14.83
N LEU A 243 7.22 7.41 15.51
CA LEU A 243 6.37 6.56 16.38
C LEU A 243 5.95 7.23 17.71
N LYS A 244 6.73 8.19 18.21
CA LYS A 244 6.45 8.93 19.46
C LYS A 244 5.56 10.16 19.25
N SER A 245 5.27 10.53 18.01
CA SER A 245 4.43 11.70 17.72
C SER A 245 2.97 11.44 18.12
N LYS A 246 2.35 12.40 18.83
CA LYS A 246 0.90 12.38 19.12
C LYS A 246 0.05 12.15 17.86
N SER A 247 0.55 12.58 16.69
CA SER A 247 -0.11 12.40 15.39
C SER A 247 -0.19 10.94 14.94
N PHE A 248 0.77 10.08 15.34
CA PHE A 248 0.76 8.64 15.02
C PHE A 248 -0.35 7.91 15.80
N TRP A 249 -0.50 8.24 17.08
CA TRP A 249 -1.55 7.69 17.94
C TRP A 249 -2.94 8.21 17.57
N LEU A 250 -3.06 9.48 17.18
CA LEU A 250 -4.29 10.06 16.63
C LEU A 250 -4.67 9.45 15.27
N ALA A 251 -3.69 9.12 14.42
CA ALA A 251 -3.92 8.54 13.09
C ALA A 251 -4.29 7.05 13.11
N THR A 252 -4.00 6.34 14.20
CA THR A 252 -4.27 4.90 14.37
C THR A 252 -5.55 4.60 15.16
N GLY A 253 -6.23 5.63 15.68
CA GLY A 253 -7.49 5.47 16.43
C GLY A 253 -7.34 4.82 17.82
N LEU A 254 -6.12 4.62 18.30
CA LEU A 254 -5.79 3.98 19.59
C LEU A 254 -5.70 5.00 20.75
N THR A 255 -6.59 5.98 20.80
CA THR A 255 -6.67 6.94 21.91
C THR A 255 -7.45 6.34 23.08
N LEU A 256 -6.84 5.43 23.84
CA LEU A 256 -7.45 4.91 25.07
C LEU A 256 -6.69 5.24 26.36
N TRP A 257 -5.63 6.04 26.32
CA TRP A 257 -4.94 6.36 27.58
C TRP A 257 -4.22 7.73 27.58
N SER A 258 -4.93 8.75 28.04
CA SER A 258 -4.35 9.84 28.84
C SER A 258 -5.45 10.52 29.65
N GLY A 259 -5.87 9.87 30.74
CA GLY A 259 -6.53 10.53 31.86
C GLY A 259 -5.55 10.57 33.02
N GLY A 260 -5.24 11.77 33.51
CA GLY A 260 -4.28 12.03 34.58
C GLY A 260 -3.23 13.05 34.17
#